data_AF-A0A353RDQ5-F1
#
_entry.id   AF-A0A353RDQ5-F1
#
_cell.length_a   1.000
_cell.length_b   1.000
_cell.length_c   1.000
_cell.angle_alpha   90.00
_cell.angle_beta   90.00
_cell.angle_gamma   90.00
#
_symmetry.space_group_name_H-M   'P 1'
#
loop_
_entity.id
_entity.type
_entity.pdbx_description
1 polymer ?
#
loop_
_entity_poly.entity_id
_entity_poly.type
_entity_poly.pdbx_seq_one_letter_code
_entity_poly.pdbx_strand_id
1 'polypeptide(L)' 'MTKNFAHRGFSGKYPENTMLAFEKAVEAGCDGIELDVQLT' A
#
# COMPACT_ATOMS: atom_id res chain seq x y z
N MET A 1 6.12 -19.08 -6.91
CA MET A 1 5.51 -17.78 -7.31
C MET A 1 5.96 -16.72 -6.33
N THR A 2 6.24 -15.51 -6.82
CA THR A 2 6.62 -14.35 -5.99
C THR A 2 5.38 -13.50 -5.74
N LYS A 3 5.19 -13.03 -4.49
CA LYS A 3 4.11 -12.09 -4.12
C LYS A 3 4.63 -10.65 -4.15
N ASN A 4 3.79 -9.71 -4.58
CA ASN A 4 4.05 -8.28 -4.63
C ASN A 4 3.25 -7.56 -3.52
N PHE A 5 3.97 -6.92 -2.60
CA PHE A 5 3.39 -6.14 -1.51
C PHE A 5 3.59 -4.64 -1.76
N ALA A 6 2.51 -3.87 -1.67
CA ALA A 6 2.53 -2.43 -1.85
C ALA A 6 3.06 -1.72 -0.60
N HIS A 7 4.30 -1.22 -0.68
CA HIS A 7 4.99 -0.52 0.42
C HIS A 7 4.29 0.80 0.77
N ARG A 8 3.66 0.83 1.95
CA ARG A 8 2.84 1.93 2.47
C ARG A 8 1.69 2.31 1.53
N GLY A 9 1.12 1.32 0.85
CA GLY A 9 0.20 1.50 -0.28
C GLY A 9 0.93 1.79 -1.60
N PHE A 10 0.27 2.40 -2.58
CA PHE A 10 0.91 2.81 -3.84
C PHE A 10 1.68 4.14 -3.68
N SER A 11 2.62 4.15 -2.72
CA SER A 11 3.39 5.32 -2.25
C SER A 11 4.21 6.02 -3.34
N GLY A 12 4.61 5.30 -4.39
CA GLY A 12 5.30 5.89 -5.55
C GLY A 12 4.43 6.82 -6.41
N LYS A 13 3.10 6.84 -6.22
CA LYS A 13 2.15 7.68 -6.96
C LYS A 13 1.14 8.44 -6.09
N TYR A 14 0.91 8.00 -4.85
CA TYR A 14 -0.10 8.55 -3.95
C TYR A 14 0.49 8.74 -2.55
N PRO A 15 -0.05 9.63 -1.69
CA PRO A 15 0.46 9.85 -0.35
C PRO A 15 0.48 8.55 0.47
N GLU A 16 1.64 8.19 1.02
CA GLU A 16 1.85 6.95 1.77
C GLU A 16 0.96 6.84 3.01
N ASN A 17 0.65 5.61 3.44
CA ASN A 17 -0.18 5.33 4.63
C ASN A 17 -1.56 6.02 4.61
N THR A 18 -2.14 6.22 3.42
CA THR A 18 -3.50 6.76 3.25
C THR A 18 -4.43 5.74 2.58
N MET A 19 -5.73 5.88 2.85
CA MET A 19 -6.76 5.06 2.17
C MET A 19 -6.67 5.17 0.64
N LEU A 20 -6.37 6.36 0.11
CA LEU A 20 -6.18 6.56 -1.32
C LEU A 20 -5.03 5.69 -1.86
N ALA A 21 -3.88 5.66 -1.19
CA ALA A 21 -2.76 4.82 -1.63
C ALA A 21 -3.08 3.32 -1.50
N PHE A 22 -3.88 2.93 -0.52
CA PHE A 22 -4.33 1.54 -0.34
C PHE A 22 -5.31 1.10 -1.44
N GLU A 23 -6.33 1.90 -1.72
CA GLU A 23 -7.29 1.64 -2.79
C GLU A 23 -6.59 1.53 -4.15
N LYS A 24 -5.64 2.43 -4.42
CA LYS A 24 -4.86 2.41 -5.66
C LYS A 24 -3.88 1.26 -5.77
N ALA A 25 -3.38 0.74 -4.64
CA ALA A 25 -2.59 -0.49 -4.63
C ALA A 25 -3.44 -1.71 -5.00
N VAL A 26 -4.66 -1.80 -4.47
CA VAL A 26 -5.61 -2.87 -4.81
C VAL A 26 -6.01 -2.80 -6.29
N GLU A 27 -6.34 -1.61 -6.80
CA GLU A 27 -6.62 -1.40 -8.23
C GLU A 27 -5.44 -1.80 -9.13
N ALA A 28 -4.20 -1.60 -8.65
CA ALA A 28 -2.98 -1.98 -9.36
C ALA A 28 -2.65 -3.48 -9.28
N GLY A 29 -3.42 -4.28 -8.51
CA GLY A 29 -3.27 -5.73 -8.44
C GLY A 29 -2.15 -6.20 -7.51
N CYS A 30 -1.85 -5.49 -6.42
CA CYS A 30 -0.94 -6.01 -5.40
C CYS A 30 -1.53 -7.23 -4.66
N ASP A 31 -0.67 -8.15 -4.22
CA ASP A 31 -1.08 -9.32 -3.41
C ASP A 31 -1.33 -8.95 -1.94
N GLY A 32 -0.80 -7.81 -1.49
CA GLY A 32 -0.95 -7.32 -0.12
C GLY A 32 -0.47 -5.89 0.03
N ILE A 33 -0.81 -5.29 1.18
CA ILE A 33 -0.44 -3.93 1.55
C ILE A 33 0.47 -4.01 2.77
N GLU A 34 1.57 -3.28 2.73
CA GLU A 34 2.39 -2.99 3.90
C GLU A 34 1.99 -1.61 4.45
N LEU A 35 2.02 -1.45 5.77
CA LEU A 35 1.68 -0.21 6.46
C LEU A 35 2.49 -0.05 7.74
N ASP A 36 2.70 1.20 8.16
CA ASP A 36 3.29 1.53 9.45
C ASP A 36 2.20 1.77 10.51
N VAL A 37 2.47 1.39 11.76
CA VAL A 37 1.59 1.66 12.92
C VAL A 37 2.37 2.48 13.97
N GLN A 38 1.72 3.48 14.56
CA GLN A 38 2.27 4.27 15.66
C GLN A 38 1.36 4.21 16.89
N LEU A 39 1.97 4.18 18.07
CA LEU A 39 1.28 4.31 19.34
C LEU A 39 1.11 5.80 19.67
N THR A 40 -0.07 6.15 20.18
CA THR A 40 -0.39 7.45 20.76
C THR A 40 -0.07 7.52 22.24
#